data_AF-A0A959CJL4-F1
#
_entry.id   AF-A0A959CJL4-F1
#
_cell.length_a   1.000
_cell.length_b   1.000
_cell.length_c   1.000
_cell.angle_alpha   90.00
_cell.angle_beta   90.00
_cell.angle_gamma   90.00
#
_symmetry.space_group_name_H-M   'P 1'
#
loop_
_entity.id
_entity.type
_entity.pdbx_description
1 polymer ?
#
loop_
_entity_poly.entity_id
_entity_poly.type
_entity_poly.pdbx_seq_one_letter_code
_entity_poly.pdbx_strand_id
1 'polypeptide(L)'
;GGFMFAMCSATDTYDIALAAEGIDICAEMYDGDPMDPDAQSKLDFSTTFAFENFQLSRNPLEYEYSTIDHSRGRNVNPEQDYFTLFDFSAKWDPVPTMLTQNHTRTVKGFMGQTTAFQKEFIKSNVLVMGENKPVQETRYIHNNYGQGFWTFYGGHDPEDYRHYVHDPETDLNLHPNSPGYRLILNNVLFPAAKKKKRKT
;
A
#
# COMPACT_ATOMS: atom_id res chain seq x y z
N GLY A 1 18.34 11.01 -3.99
CA GLY A 1 17.31 10.19 -4.66
C GLY A 1 17.38 8.77 -4.14
N GLY A 2 16.24 8.19 -3.81
CA GLY A 2 16.05 6.83 -3.30
C GLY A 2 14.66 6.32 -3.67
N PHE A 3 14.29 5.12 -3.20
CA PHE A 3 12.95 4.58 -3.36
C PHE A 3 12.44 4.02 -2.03
N MET A 4 11.12 4.01 -1.87
CA MET A 4 10.44 3.35 -0.76
C MET A 4 9.33 2.46 -1.31
N PHE A 5 9.28 1.23 -0.83
CA PHE A 5 8.22 0.28 -1.14
C PHE A 5 7.63 -0.23 0.16
N ALA A 6 6.31 -0.12 0.31
CA ALA A 6 5.60 -0.52 1.52
C ALA A 6 4.38 -1.39 1.18
N MET A 7 4.11 -2.35 2.05
CA MET A 7 3.00 -3.30 1.96
C MET A 7 2.41 -3.57 3.35
N CYS A 8 1.25 -4.22 3.39
CA CYS A 8 0.54 -4.55 4.63
C CYS A 8 0.36 -3.27 5.48
N SER A 9 0.54 -3.32 6.80
CA SER A 9 0.36 -2.17 7.69
C SER A 9 1.27 -0.98 7.43
N ALA A 10 2.42 -1.18 6.75
CA ALA A 10 3.37 -0.12 6.51
C ALA A 10 2.78 1.01 5.65
N THR A 11 1.85 0.71 4.73
CA THR A 11 1.28 1.72 3.82
C THR A 11 0.54 2.82 4.54
N ASP A 12 -0.19 2.46 5.60
CA ASP A 12 -1.08 3.40 6.29
C ASP A 12 -0.31 4.07 7.43
N THR A 13 0.45 3.27 8.18
CA THR A 13 1.19 3.71 9.36
C THR A 13 2.22 4.80 9.04
N TYR A 14 2.87 4.79 7.87
CA TYR A 14 3.77 5.89 7.47
C TYR A 14 3.03 7.22 7.35
N ASP A 15 1.91 7.26 6.65
CA ASP A 15 1.14 8.49 6.45
C ASP A 15 0.43 8.93 7.74
N ILE A 16 -0.05 7.99 8.56
CA ILE A 16 -0.60 8.28 9.89
C ILE A 16 0.47 8.93 10.78
N ALA A 17 1.66 8.35 10.85
CA ALA A 17 2.75 8.89 11.65
C ALA A 17 3.22 10.27 11.17
N LEU A 18 3.28 10.49 9.86
CA LEU A 18 3.62 11.79 9.29
C LEU A 18 2.56 12.85 9.57
N ALA A 19 1.27 12.50 9.47
CA ALA A 19 0.19 13.42 9.79
C ALA A 19 0.12 13.74 11.29
N ALA A 20 0.52 12.80 12.13
CA ALA A 20 0.51 12.89 13.58
C ALA A 20 1.84 13.36 14.19
N GLU A 21 2.75 13.95 13.41
CA GLU A 21 4.07 14.36 13.92
C GLU A 21 3.93 15.30 15.13
N GLY A 22 4.45 14.87 16.28
CA GLY A 22 4.36 15.61 17.55
C GLY A 22 3.01 15.52 18.27
N ILE A 23 2.10 14.66 17.82
CA ILE A 23 0.78 14.41 18.42
C ILE A 23 0.76 12.99 18.99
N ASP A 24 0.30 12.85 20.23
CA ASP A 24 0.12 11.54 20.81
C ASP A 24 -1.15 10.85 20.26
N ILE A 25 -0.92 9.79 19.49
CA ILE A 25 -1.94 8.91 18.91
C ILE A 25 -1.87 7.48 19.49
N CYS A 26 -1.06 7.25 20.51
CA CYS A 26 -0.95 5.97 21.18
C CYS A 26 -2.08 5.81 22.20
N ALA A 27 -2.52 4.58 22.42
CA ALA A 27 -3.42 4.29 23.53
C ALA A 27 -2.62 4.06 24.81
N GLU A 28 -3.19 4.49 25.95
CA GLU A 28 -2.57 4.44 27.29
C GLU A 28 -1.95 3.08 27.67
N MET A 29 -2.48 1.96 27.14
CA MET A 29 -1.92 0.64 27.40
C MET A 29 -0.52 0.42 26.80
N TYR A 30 -0.09 1.24 25.84
CA TYR A 30 1.17 1.08 25.12
C TYR A 30 2.32 1.89 25.72
N ASP A 31 2.07 3.10 26.23
CA ASP A 31 3.08 4.03 26.76
C ASP A 31 2.73 4.68 28.11
N GLY A 32 1.48 4.56 28.58
CA GLY A 32 1.08 4.91 29.95
C GLY A 32 0.44 6.30 30.11
N ASP A 33 0.29 7.07 29.04
CA ASP A 33 -0.48 8.31 29.01
C ASP A 33 -1.63 8.24 27.98
N PRO A 34 -2.73 8.98 28.21
CA PRO A 34 -3.87 8.92 27.30
C PRO A 34 -3.58 9.70 26.02
N MET A 35 -3.92 9.07 24.88
CA MET A 35 -4.04 9.69 23.56
C MET A 35 -4.57 11.12 23.64
N ASP A 36 -3.99 12.03 22.85
CA ASP A 36 -4.48 13.40 22.73
C ASP A 36 -5.96 13.40 22.27
N PRO A 37 -6.89 13.94 23.07
CA PRO A 37 -8.33 13.88 22.76
C PRO A 37 -8.67 14.59 21.45
N ASP A 38 -7.85 15.58 21.07
CA ASP A 38 -8.00 16.40 19.87
C ASP A 38 -7.10 15.93 18.71
N ALA A 39 -6.42 14.78 18.83
CA ALA A 39 -5.44 14.28 17.85
C ALA A 39 -5.95 14.35 16.40
N GLN A 40 -7.18 13.89 16.16
CA GLN A 40 -7.82 13.88 14.85
C GLN A 40 -7.87 15.26 14.18
N SER A 41 -8.13 16.31 14.96
CA SER A 41 -8.26 17.69 14.45
C SER A 41 -6.90 18.36 14.23
N LYS A 42 -5.84 17.79 14.82
CA LYS A 42 -4.47 18.29 14.76
C LYS A 42 -3.67 17.66 13.62
N LEU A 43 -4.18 16.60 12.99
CA LEU A 43 -3.49 15.93 11.89
C LEU A 43 -3.18 16.88 10.73
N ASP A 44 -1.92 16.88 10.28
CA ASP A 44 -1.49 17.61 9.09
C ASP A 44 -1.36 16.68 7.88
N PHE A 45 -2.40 16.62 7.06
CA PHE A 45 -2.35 15.81 5.84
C PHE A 45 -1.40 16.36 4.77
N SER A 46 -0.82 17.56 4.92
CA SER A 46 0.12 18.09 3.92
C SER A 46 1.46 17.36 3.90
N THR A 47 1.84 16.72 5.01
CA THR A 47 3.09 15.98 5.18
C THR A 47 3.04 14.55 4.64
N THR A 48 1.84 13.98 4.47
CA THR A 48 1.63 12.59 4.04
C THR A 48 1.97 12.38 2.56
N PHE A 49 2.27 11.13 2.19
CA PHE A 49 2.57 10.79 0.80
C PHE A 49 1.31 10.60 -0.04
N ALA A 50 0.39 9.77 0.44
CA ALA A 50 -0.69 9.18 -0.34
C ALA A 50 -2.08 9.60 0.13
N PHE A 51 -2.27 9.72 1.45
CA PHE A 51 -3.61 9.79 2.03
C PHE A 51 -3.93 11.13 2.68
N GLU A 52 -5.19 11.53 2.61
CA GLU A 52 -5.73 12.74 3.23
C GLU A 52 -7.13 12.49 3.81
N ASN A 53 -7.52 13.29 4.81
CA ASN A 53 -8.87 13.28 5.41
C ASN A 53 -9.32 11.96 6.06
N PHE A 54 -8.40 11.03 6.32
CA PHE A 54 -8.71 9.79 7.04
C PHE A 54 -9.00 10.04 8.53
N GLN A 55 -9.76 9.14 9.14
CA GLN A 55 -10.05 9.16 10.57
C GLN A 55 -9.23 8.09 11.30
N LEU A 56 -8.62 8.43 12.43
CA LEU A 56 -7.90 7.50 13.29
C LEU A 56 -8.88 6.55 13.99
N SER A 57 -8.52 5.28 14.10
CA SER A 57 -9.15 4.38 15.07
C SER A 57 -8.61 4.70 16.46
N ARG A 58 -9.52 4.91 17.41
CA ARG A 58 -9.19 5.14 18.82
C ARG A 58 -9.30 3.88 19.67
N ASN A 59 -9.73 2.77 19.09
CA ASN A 59 -9.93 1.53 19.83
C ASN A 59 -8.68 0.64 19.69
N PRO A 60 -7.86 0.50 20.74
CA PRO A 60 -6.60 -0.24 20.67
C PRO A 60 -6.79 -1.75 20.50
N LEU A 61 -8.01 -2.25 20.67
CA LEU A 61 -8.37 -3.65 20.43
C LEU A 61 -8.75 -3.92 18.97
N GLU A 62 -8.83 -2.87 18.15
CA GLU A 62 -9.04 -3.02 16.72
C GLU A 62 -7.70 -3.25 16.04
N TYR A 63 -7.71 -4.17 15.07
CA TYR A 63 -6.54 -4.46 14.26
C TYR A 63 -6.21 -3.34 13.26
N GLU A 64 -7.13 -2.39 13.10
CA GLU A 64 -7.08 -1.31 12.12
C GLU A 64 -6.71 0.03 12.78
N TYR A 65 -5.98 0.87 12.06
CA TYR A 65 -5.45 2.13 12.57
C TYR A 65 -6.26 3.33 12.11
N SER A 66 -6.95 3.23 10.96
CA SER A 66 -7.67 4.35 10.38
C SER A 66 -8.77 3.92 9.41
N THR A 67 -9.42 4.89 8.78
CA THR A 67 -10.35 4.65 7.67
C THR A 67 -9.67 4.43 6.32
N ILE A 68 -8.33 4.45 6.23
CA ILE A 68 -7.61 4.26 4.95
C ILE A 68 -7.92 2.89 4.35
N ASP A 69 -7.85 1.83 5.16
CA ASP A 69 -8.09 0.47 4.69
C ASP A 69 -9.57 0.23 4.37
N HIS A 70 -9.80 -0.54 3.32
CA HIS A 70 -11.10 -0.99 2.87
C HIS A 70 -11.39 -2.40 3.43
N SER A 71 -10.87 -2.81 4.59
CA SER A 71 -11.20 -4.11 5.22
C SER A 71 -12.56 -4.11 5.93
N ARG A 72 -12.91 -3.02 6.63
CA ARG A 72 -14.19 -2.91 7.34
C ARG A 72 -15.36 -2.81 6.35
N GLY A 73 -16.21 -3.83 6.34
CA GLY A 73 -17.36 -3.90 5.43
C GLY A 73 -17.02 -4.41 4.02
N ARG A 74 -15.80 -4.91 3.81
CA ARG A 74 -15.37 -5.53 2.56
C ARG A 74 -16.15 -6.82 2.28
N ASN A 75 -17.09 -6.78 1.35
CA ASN A 75 -17.87 -7.95 0.94
C ASN A 75 -17.46 -8.44 -0.44
N VAL A 76 -16.25 -8.99 -0.54
CA VAL A 76 -15.70 -9.55 -1.78
C VAL A 76 -15.47 -11.04 -1.61
N ASN A 77 -16.06 -11.83 -2.50
CA ASN A 77 -15.83 -13.27 -2.55
C ASN A 77 -14.35 -13.51 -2.94
N PRO A 78 -13.57 -14.28 -2.16
CA PRO A 78 -12.16 -14.55 -2.45
C PRO A 78 -11.92 -15.08 -3.88
N GLU A 79 -12.84 -15.91 -4.39
CA GLU A 79 -12.73 -16.49 -5.75
C GLU A 79 -12.98 -15.47 -6.87
N GLN A 80 -13.49 -14.30 -6.52
CA GLN A 80 -13.80 -13.18 -7.41
C GLN A 80 -12.99 -11.93 -7.06
N ASP A 81 -12.09 -12.02 -6.07
CA ASP A 81 -11.25 -10.90 -5.68
C ASP A 81 -10.11 -10.77 -6.68
N TYR A 82 -10.24 -9.80 -7.58
CA TYR A 82 -9.23 -9.48 -8.57
C TYR A 82 -9.12 -7.97 -8.70
N PHE A 83 -7.89 -7.51 -8.90
CA PHE A 83 -7.62 -6.14 -9.31
C PHE A 83 -6.91 -6.12 -10.66
N THR A 84 -7.10 -5.03 -11.39
CA THR A 84 -6.55 -4.85 -12.73
C THR A 84 -5.46 -3.79 -12.72
N LEU A 85 -4.35 -4.07 -13.39
CA LEU A 85 -3.23 -3.15 -13.58
C LEU A 85 -3.50 -2.15 -14.71
N PHE A 86 -3.06 -0.91 -14.53
CA PHE A 86 -3.11 0.13 -15.54
C PHE A 86 -1.98 -0.01 -16.57
N ASP A 87 -2.26 0.42 -17.81
CA ASP A 87 -1.23 0.57 -18.84
C ASP A 87 -0.63 1.97 -18.80
N PHE A 88 0.68 2.03 -18.88
CA PHE A 88 1.45 3.27 -18.89
C PHE A 88 2.30 3.36 -20.15
N SER A 89 2.59 4.58 -20.59
CA SER A 89 3.44 4.78 -21.75
C SER A 89 4.90 4.55 -21.38
N ALA A 90 5.55 3.54 -21.94
CA ALA A 90 6.99 3.32 -21.72
C ALA A 90 7.86 4.53 -22.09
N LYS A 91 7.35 5.43 -22.95
CA LYS A 91 8.03 6.65 -23.39
C LYS A 91 7.90 7.78 -22.37
N TRP A 92 6.71 7.96 -21.80
CA TRP A 92 6.39 9.12 -20.95
C TRP A 92 6.46 8.77 -19.46
N ASP A 93 6.08 7.54 -19.11
CA ASP A 93 5.92 7.05 -17.74
C ASP A 93 6.74 5.76 -17.54
N PRO A 94 8.07 5.80 -17.69
CA PRO A 94 8.91 4.60 -17.70
C PRO A 94 8.87 3.86 -16.36
N VAL A 95 8.81 4.58 -15.23
CA VAL A 95 8.78 3.98 -13.89
C VAL A 95 7.50 3.16 -13.67
N PRO A 96 6.28 3.74 -13.74
CA PRO A 96 5.07 2.95 -13.54
C PRO A 96 4.92 1.86 -14.61
N THR A 97 5.40 2.06 -15.85
CA THR A 97 5.44 0.99 -16.87
C THR A 97 6.27 -0.21 -16.42
N MET A 98 7.45 0.02 -15.82
CA MET A 98 8.28 -1.07 -15.28
C MET A 98 7.62 -1.70 -14.06
N LEU A 99 7.08 -0.88 -13.15
CA LEU A 99 6.47 -1.36 -11.91
C LEU A 99 5.23 -2.24 -12.16
N THR A 100 4.39 -1.90 -13.14
CA THR A 100 3.21 -2.72 -13.52
C THR A 100 3.51 -3.81 -14.55
N GLN A 101 4.77 -4.01 -14.95
CA GLN A 101 5.12 -5.02 -15.94
C GLN A 101 4.81 -6.43 -15.42
N ASN A 102 3.85 -7.10 -16.05
CA ASN A 102 3.41 -8.42 -15.65
C ASN A 102 2.95 -9.25 -16.85
N HIS A 103 2.85 -10.57 -16.69
CA HIS A 103 2.40 -11.51 -17.73
C HIS A 103 0.87 -11.62 -17.80
N THR A 104 0.16 -11.04 -16.83
CA THR A 104 -1.29 -10.85 -16.82
C THR A 104 -1.61 -9.43 -16.34
N ARG A 105 -2.75 -8.90 -16.77
CA ARG A 105 -3.26 -7.59 -16.30
C ARG A 105 -4.15 -7.72 -15.08
N THR A 106 -4.73 -8.90 -14.88
CA THR A 106 -5.66 -9.18 -13.80
C THR A 106 -4.94 -10.06 -12.80
N VAL A 107 -4.82 -9.55 -11.57
CA VAL A 107 -4.08 -10.19 -10.47
C VAL A 107 -5.10 -10.54 -9.39
N LYS A 108 -4.96 -11.73 -8.79
CA LYS A 108 -5.78 -12.12 -7.64
C LYS A 108 -5.54 -11.14 -6.50
N GLY A 109 -6.61 -10.70 -5.87
CA GLY A 109 -6.55 -9.96 -4.62
C GLY A 109 -6.09 -10.88 -3.50
N PHE A 110 -5.46 -10.27 -2.51
CA PHE A 110 -5.00 -10.92 -1.29
C PHE A 110 -5.14 -9.92 -0.16
N MET A 111 -5.30 -10.44 1.06
CA MET A 111 -5.53 -9.64 2.25
C MET A 111 -4.22 -9.39 2.98
N GLY A 112 -4.27 -8.40 3.83
CA GLY A 112 -3.22 -8.03 4.77
C GLY A 112 -3.84 -7.19 5.86
N GLN A 113 -3.01 -6.66 6.76
CA GLN A 113 -3.49 -5.72 7.76
C GLN A 113 -4.13 -4.51 7.11
N THR A 114 -3.42 -3.87 6.17
CA THR A 114 -4.04 -3.04 5.14
C THR A 114 -4.21 -3.87 3.87
N THR A 115 -5.46 -4.12 3.49
CA THR A 115 -5.82 -4.92 2.32
C THR A 115 -5.92 -4.07 1.06
N ALA A 116 -6.61 -2.94 1.14
CA ALA A 116 -6.88 -2.09 -0.01
C ALA A 116 -7.20 -0.66 0.44
N PHE A 117 -6.97 0.32 -0.41
CA PHE A 117 -7.15 1.72 -0.06
C PHE A 117 -8.50 2.24 -0.51
N GLN A 118 -9.24 2.90 0.38
CA GLN A 118 -10.46 3.61 0.01
C GLN A 118 -10.13 4.85 -0.82
N LYS A 119 -10.71 4.96 -2.01
CA LYS A 119 -10.36 6.00 -2.99
C LYS A 119 -10.58 7.42 -2.49
N GLU A 120 -11.58 7.62 -1.64
CA GLU A 120 -11.93 8.93 -1.08
C GLU A 120 -10.84 9.53 -0.19
N PHE A 121 -9.95 8.71 0.39
CA PHE A 121 -8.82 9.19 1.18
C PHE A 121 -7.53 9.29 0.36
N ILE A 122 -7.51 8.90 -0.91
CA ILE A 122 -6.31 9.01 -1.76
C ILE A 122 -6.20 10.42 -2.32
N LYS A 123 -5.05 11.08 -2.10
CA LYS A 123 -4.76 12.40 -2.66
C LYS A 123 -4.86 12.41 -4.18
N SER A 124 -5.41 13.47 -4.73
CA SER A 124 -5.65 13.62 -6.18
C SER A 124 -4.41 13.51 -7.07
N ASN A 125 -3.21 13.79 -6.55
CA ASN A 125 -1.95 13.72 -7.29
C ASN A 125 -1.30 12.33 -7.27
N VAL A 126 -1.86 11.36 -6.55
CA VAL A 126 -1.34 10.00 -6.45
C VAL A 126 -1.69 9.21 -7.71
N LEU A 127 -0.71 8.49 -8.26
CA LEU A 127 -0.90 7.64 -9.42
C LEU A 127 -1.46 6.29 -9.00
N VAL A 128 -2.66 5.96 -9.46
CA VAL A 128 -3.24 4.62 -9.30
C VAL A 128 -2.68 3.69 -10.37
N MET A 129 -2.04 2.60 -9.94
CA MET A 129 -1.43 1.59 -10.81
C MET A 129 -2.22 0.29 -10.86
N GLY A 130 -3.08 0.02 -9.88
CA GLY A 130 -3.94 -1.17 -9.86
C GLY A 130 -5.14 -1.01 -8.93
N GLU A 131 -6.31 -1.45 -9.39
CA GLU A 131 -7.58 -1.28 -8.65
C GLU A 131 -8.58 -2.40 -8.93
N ASN A 132 -9.51 -2.60 -7.99
CA ASN A 132 -10.69 -3.42 -8.19
C ASN A 132 -11.91 -2.50 -8.35
N LYS A 133 -12.17 -2.10 -9.61
CA LYS A 133 -13.22 -1.13 -9.96
C LYS A 133 -14.61 -1.48 -9.41
N PRO A 134 -15.12 -2.73 -9.57
CA PRO A 134 -16.45 -3.10 -9.08
C PRO A 134 -16.71 -2.80 -7.60
N VAL A 135 -15.68 -2.90 -6.76
CA VAL A 135 -15.79 -2.71 -5.30
C VAL A 135 -15.15 -1.40 -4.84
N GLN A 136 -14.75 -0.53 -5.78
CA GLN A 136 -14.23 0.82 -5.55
C GLN A 136 -12.97 0.92 -4.67
N GLU A 137 -12.17 -0.14 -4.61
CA GLU A 137 -10.92 -0.15 -3.84
C GLU A 137 -9.70 -0.04 -4.77
N THR A 138 -8.68 0.66 -4.29
CA THR A 138 -7.37 0.73 -4.96
C THR A 138 -6.40 -0.22 -4.27
N ARG A 139 -5.58 -0.94 -5.05
CA ARG A 139 -4.61 -1.92 -4.51
C ARG A 139 -3.17 -1.47 -4.62
N TYR A 140 -2.85 -0.69 -5.64
CA TYR A 140 -1.46 -0.40 -5.98
C TYR A 140 -1.33 1.06 -6.42
N ILE A 141 -0.54 1.86 -5.69
CA ILE A 141 -0.39 3.31 -5.91
C ILE A 141 1.06 3.75 -5.83
N HIS A 142 1.36 4.85 -6.50
CA HIS A 142 2.72 5.36 -6.64
C HIS A 142 2.74 6.88 -6.77
N ASN A 143 3.85 7.49 -6.35
CA ASN A 143 4.16 8.85 -6.75
C ASN A 143 5.66 9.15 -6.63
N ASN A 144 6.07 10.26 -7.25
CA ASN A 144 7.39 10.83 -7.03
C ASN A 144 7.42 11.66 -5.74
N TYR A 145 8.57 11.68 -5.07
CA TYR A 145 8.82 12.56 -3.94
C TYR A 145 10.27 13.06 -3.96
N GLY A 146 10.45 14.37 -4.06
CA GLY A 146 11.77 14.99 -4.28
C GLY A 146 12.46 14.42 -5.53
N GLN A 147 13.65 13.84 -5.36
CA GLN A 147 14.41 13.17 -6.42
C GLN A 147 14.24 11.64 -6.40
N GLY A 148 13.26 11.13 -5.67
CA GLY A 148 12.96 9.71 -5.53
C GLY A 148 11.48 9.43 -5.81
N PHE A 149 11.03 8.25 -5.40
CA PHE A 149 9.63 7.85 -5.50
C PHE A 149 9.26 6.88 -4.39
N TRP A 150 7.98 6.70 -4.18
CA TRP A 150 7.43 5.72 -3.27
C TRP A 150 6.34 4.91 -3.98
N THR A 151 6.10 3.71 -3.47
CA THR A 151 5.05 2.82 -3.97
C THR A 151 4.41 2.08 -2.80
N PHE A 152 3.08 2.15 -2.71
CA PHE A 152 2.30 1.37 -1.74
C PHE A 152 1.51 0.28 -2.47
N TYR A 153 1.55 -0.93 -1.92
CA TYR A 153 0.86 -2.09 -2.46
C TYR A 153 0.13 -2.84 -1.34
N GLY A 154 -1.21 -2.82 -1.39
CA GLY A 154 -2.06 -3.41 -0.36
C GLY A 154 -1.97 -4.95 -0.33
N GLY A 155 -2.24 -5.52 0.85
CA GLY A 155 -2.16 -6.95 1.10
C GLY A 155 -0.80 -7.41 1.66
N HIS A 156 -0.72 -8.68 2.06
CA HIS A 156 0.45 -9.30 2.67
C HIS A 156 1.12 -10.33 1.75
N ASP A 157 0.46 -11.47 1.50
CA ASP A 157 0.98 -12.56 0.69
C ASP A 157 0.13 -12.77 -0.57
N PRO A 158 0.67 -12.59 -1.78
CA PRO A 158 -0.12 -12.74 -3.00
C PRO A 158 -0.61 -14.15 -3.33
N GLU A 159 -0.03 -15.18 -2.73
CA GLU A 159 -0.41 -16.58 -2.98
C GLU A 159 -1.08 -17.24 -1.76
N ASP A 160 -1.26 -16.50 -0.68
CA ASP A 160 -2.10 -16.86 0.48
C ASP A 160 -3.09 -15.73 0.77
N TYR A 161 -4.36 -15.98 0.43
CA TYR A 161 -5.39 -14.94 0.43
C TYR A 161 -5.57 -14.23 1.78
N ARG A 162 -5.33 -14.88 2.93
CA ARG A 162 -5.55 -14.28 4.26
C ARG A 162 -4.36 -14.36 5.21
N HIS A 163 -3.44 -15.31 5.01
CA HIS A 163 -2.24 -15.55 5.80
C HIS A 163 -2.31 -15.07 7.25
N TYR A 164 -2.84 -15.92 8.14
CA TYR A 164 -2.98 -15.61 9.56
C TYR A 164 -1.65 -15.73 10.30
N VAL A 165 -1.57 -15.07 11.46
CA VAL A 165 -0.44 -15.27 12.38
C VAL A 165 -0.37 -16.76 12.75
N HIS A 166 0.82 -17.35 12.57
CA HIS A 166 1.14 -18.77 12.75
C HIS A 166 0.79 -19.70 11.58
N ASP A 167 0.22 -19.20 10.48
CA ASP A 167 0.12 -20.01 9.25
C ASP A 167 1.53 -20.36 8.74
N PRO A 168 1.71 -21.53 8.11
CA PRO A 168 2.99 -21.90 7.54
C PRO A 168 3.39 -20.92 6.43
N GLU A 169 4.69 -20.68 6.28
CA GLU A 169 5.21 -19.87 5.18
C GLU A 169 4.80 -20.45 3.81
N THR A 170 4.46 -19.55 2.88
CA THR A 170 4.14 -19.92 1.50
C THR A 170 5.34 -20.56 0.81
N ASP A 171 5.17 -21.79 0.29
CA ASP A 171 6.20 -22.46 -0.50
C ASP A 171 6.28 -21.87 -1.91
N LEU A 172 7.22 -20.94 -2.10
CA LEU A 172 7.42 -20.25 -3.37
C LEU A 172 7.73 -21.18 -4.55
N ASN A 173 8.20 -22.43 -4.31
CA ASN A 173 8.43 -23.40 -5.39
C ASN A 173 7.13 -23.80 -6.09
N LEU A 174 5.99 -23.68 -5.40
CA LEU A 174 4.66 -23.95 -5.95
C LEU A 174 4.13 -22.80 -6.82
N HIS A 175 4.75 -21.61 -6.73
CA HIS A 175 4.26 -20.38 -7.37
C HIS A 175 5.31 -19.69 -8.27
N PRO A 176 6.01 -20.40 -9.19
CA PRO A 176 7.13 -19.86 -9.95
C PRO A 176 6.75 -18.72 -10.91
N ASN A 177 5.46 -18.59 -11.24
CA ASN A 177 4.93 -17.55 -12.12
C ASN A 177 3.88 -16.68 -11.42
N SER A 178 3.96 -16.52 -10.10
CA SER A 178 3.01 -15.67 -9.36
C SER A 178 3.00 -14.22 -9.92
N PRO A 179 1.83 -13.72 -10.36
CA PRO A 179 1.74 -12.33 -10.80
C PRO A 179 1.92 -11.36 -9.64
N GLY A 180 1.42 -11.67 -8.45
CA GLY A 180 1.53 -10.77 -7.30
C GLY A 180 2.96 -10.65 -6.79
N TYR A 181 3.69 -11.77 -6.64
CA TYR A 181 5.11 -11.73 -6.30
C TYR A 181 5.95 -11.03 -7.36
N ARG A 182 5.59 -11.14 -8.66
CA ARG A 182 6.28 -10.38 -9.71
C ARG A 182 6.19 -8.87 -9.49
N LEU A 183 5.04 -8.35 -9.07
CA LEU A 183 4.90 -6.93 -8.76
C LEU A 183 5.78 -6.52 -7.57
N ILE A 184 5.83 -7.34 -6.51
CA ILE A 184 6.75 -7.12 -5.38
C ILE A 184 8.21 -7.05 -5.89
N LEU A 185 8.63 -8.03 -6.68
CA LEU A 185 9.97 -8.09 -7.25
C LEU A 185 10.28 -6.90 -8.17
N ASN A 186 9.32 -6.41 -8.95
CA ASN A 186 9.51 -5.20 -9.76
C ASN A 186 9.89 -4.00 -8.89
N ASN A 187 9.24 -3.82 -7.73
CA ASN A 187 9.54 -2.72 -6.79
C ASN A 187 10.88 -2.87 -6.09
N VAL A 188 11.41 -4.09 -5.95
CA VAL A 188 12.71 -4.33 -5.30
C VAL A 188 13.85 -4.28 -6.32
N LEU A 189 13.68 -4.93 -7.47
CA LEU A 189 14.77 -5.18 -8.42
C LEU A 189 15.04 -4.00 -9.36
N PHE A 190 14.00 -3.35 -9.91
CA PHE A 190 14.22 -2.23 -10.84
C PHE A 190 14.88 -1.03 -10.17
N PRO A 191 14.49 -0.63 -8.95
CA PRO A 191 15.11 0.53 -8.31
C PRO A 191 16.53 0.24 -7.80
N ALA A 192 16.81 -1.02 -7.43
CA ALA A 192 18.14 -1.46 -7.01
C ALA A 192 19.13 -1.64 -8.18
N ALA A 193 18.66 -1.67 -9.43
CA ALA A 193 19.50 -1.87 -10.60
C ALA A 193 20.48 -0.70 -10.81
N LYS A 194 21.78 -0.98 -10.77
CA LYS A 194 22.81 0.02 -11.07
C LYS A 194 22.73 0.46 -12.54
N LYS A 195 22.54 1.75 -12.76
CA LYS A 195 22.64 2.33 -14.11
C LYS A 195 24.06 2.13 -14.65
N LYS A 196 24.19 1.48 -15.80
CA LYS A 196 25.47 1.35 -16.50
C LYS A 196 25.95 2.75 -16.88
N LYS A 197 27.17 3.13 -16.47
CA LYS A 197 27.76 4.42 -16.88
C LYS A 197 27.80 4.46 -18.40
N ARG A 198 27.20 5.49 -19.00
CA ARG A 198 27.30 5.73 -20.43
C ARG A 198 28.78 5.95 -20.75
N LYS A 199 29.32 5.23 -21.73
CA LYS A 199 30.65 5.54 -22.25
C LYS A 199 30.53 6.87 -22.98
N THR A 200 31.22 7.89 -22.47
CA THR A 200 31.53 9.13 -23.18
C THR A 200 32.62 8.86 -24.19
#